data_AF-A6N1H0-F1
#
_entry.id   AF-A6N1H0-F1
#
_cell.length_a   1.000
_cell.length_b   1.000
_cell.length_c   1.000
_cell.angle_alpha   90.00
_cell.angle_beta   90.00
_cell.angle_gamma   90.00
#
_symmetry.space_group_name_H-M   'P 1'
#
loop_
_entity.id
_entity.type
_entity.pdbx_description
1 polymer ?
#
loop_
_entity_poly.entity_id
_entity_poly.type
_entity_poly.pdbx_seq_one_letter_code
_entity_poly.pdbx_strand_id
1 'polypeptide(L)'
;QDENRHGDFFSALLKAQPQFLNDWKAKLWSRFFCLSVYVTMYLNDCQRTTFYEGIGLDTKEFDMHVIIETNRTTARIFPAVLDVENPEFKRKLDRMVEINKKIIAIGESDDIPLVKNLKRIPHVAALVSEIIAAYLMPPIESGSVDFAEFEPQLVY
;
A
#
# COMPACT_ATOMS: atom_id res chain seq x y z
N GLN A 1 -11.44 13.61 -12.17
CA GLN A 1 -12.24 13.30 -13.37
C GLN A 1 -11.41 12.59 -14.42
N ASP A 2 -10.18 13.04 -14.69
CA ASP A 2 -9.26 12.35 -15.60
C ASP A 2 -8.72 11.02 -15.01
N GLU A 3 -8.34 11.03 -13.72
CA GLU A 3 -7.83 9.82 -13.04
C GLU A 3 -8.87 8.68 -12.99
N ASN A 4 -10.13 9.01 -12.72
CA ASN A 4 -11.21 8.02 -12.73
C ASN A 4 -11.37 7.40 -14.12
N ARG A 5 -11.22 8.20 -15.20
CA ARG A 5 -11.31 7.69 -16.58
C ARG A 5 -10.11 6.83 -16.96
N HIS A 6 -8.91 7.18 -16.49
CA HIS A 6 -7.74 6.33 -16.64
C HIS A 6 -7.95 4.98 -15.91
N GLY A 7 -8.40 5.02 -14.67
CA GLY A 7 -8.72 3.83 -13.89
C GLY A 7 -9.78 2.94 -14.56
N ASP A 8 -10.84 3.53 -15.08
CA ASP A 8 -11.91 2.81 -15.79
C ASP A 8 -11.41 2.17 -17.09
N PHE A 9 -10.56 2.87 -17.85
CA PHE A 9 -9.94 2.32 -19.06
C PHE A 9 -9.02 1.14 -18.76
N PHE A 10 -8.13 1.26 -17.76
CA PHE A 10 -7.27 0.15 -17.33
C PHE A 10 -8.10 -1.02 -16.80
N SER A 11 -9.16 -0.74 -16.04
CA SER A 11 -10.09 -1.77 -15.55
C SER A 11 -10.77 -2.51 -16.71
N ALA A 12 -11.26 -1.79 -17.71
CA ALA A 12 -11.89 -2.37 -18.89
C ALA A 12 -10.90 -3.19 -19.73
N LEU A 13 -9.67 -2.70 -19.90
CA LEU A 13 -8.59 -3.40 -20.60
C LEU A 13 -8.22 -4.72 -19.90
N LEU A 14 -8.03 -4.68 -18.59
CA LEU A 14 -7.69 -5.85 -17.78
C LEU A 14 -8.85 -6.87 -17.76
N LYS A 15 -10.10 -6.39 -17.71
CA LYS A 15 -11.30 -7.24 -17.85
C LYS A 15 -11.42 -7.89 -19.22
N ALA A 16 -11.06 -7.18 -20.29
CA ALA A 16 -11.10 -7.71 -21.66
C ALA A 16 -10.02 -8.77 -21.93
N GLN A 17 -8.97 -8.83 -21.10
CA GLN A 17 -7.84 -9.75 -21.23
C GLN A 17 -7.62 -10.54 -19.93
N PRO A 18 -8.58 -11.39 -19.51
CA PRO A 18 -8.58 -12.05 -18.21
C PRO A 18 -7.41 -13.02 -18.00
N GLN A 19 -6.74 -13.46 -19.08
CA GLN A 19 -5.52 -14.26 -18.99
C GLN A 19 -4.40 -13.59 -18.18
N PHE A 20 -4.41 -12.25 -18.05
CA PHE A 20 -3.44 -11.52 -17.24
C PHE A 20 -3.83 -11.43 -15.75
N LEU A 21 -5.06 -11.78 -15.38
CA LEU A 21 -5.58 -11.70 -14.01
C LEU A 21 -5.81 -13.07 -13.36
N ASN A 22 -5.87 -14.14 -14.15
CA ASN A 22 -6.29 -15.47 -13.68
C ASN A 22 -5.16 -16.37 -13.14
N ASP A 23 -3.91 -15.88 -13.05
CA ASP A 23 -2.77 -16.68 -12.58
C ASP A 23 -2.30 -16.26 -11.18
N TRP A 24 -1.70 -17.19 -10.43
CA TRP A 24 -1.13 -16.92 -9.10
C TRP A 24 -0.06 -15.81 -9.15
N LYS A 25 0.64 -15.67 -10.28
CA LYS A 25 1.59 -14.58 -10.53
C LYS A 25 0.90 -13.22 -10.48
N ALA A 26 -0.30 -13.10 -11.03
CA ALA A 26 -1.05 -11.84 -11.04
C ALA A 26 -1.42 -11.42 -9.61
N LYS A 27 -1.82 -12.38 -8.77
CA LYS A 27 -2.10 -12.16 -7.33
C LYS A 27 -0.87 -11.68 -6.56
N LEU A 28 0.31 -12.22 -6.86
CA LEU A 28 1.55 -11.77 -6.21
C LEU A 28 1.91 -10.35 -6.65
N TRP A 29 1.86 -10.07 -7.94
CA TRP A 29 2.20 -8.75 -8.48
C TRP A 29 1.23 -7.65 -8.04
N SER A 30 -0.08 -7.92 -7.99
CA SER A 30 -1.07 -6.96 -7.50
C SER A 30 -0.78 -6.55 -6.06
N ARG A 31 -0.55 -7.55 -5.19
CA ARG A 31 -0.23 -7.32 -3.77
C ARG A 31 1.11 -6.61 -3.58
N PHE A 32 2.12 -6.97 -4.37
CA PHE A 32 3.43 -6.33 -4.33
C PHE A 32 3.33 -4.85 -4.71
N PHE A 33 2.58 -4.55 -5.78
CA PHE A 33 2.33 -3.19 -6.23
C PHE A 33 1.59 -2.37 -5.17
N CYS A 34 0.44 -2.86 -4.68
CA CYS A 34 -0.32 -2.21 -3.61
C CYS A 34 0.54 -1.97 -2.36
N LEU A 35 1.28 -2.98 -1.89
CA LEU A 35 2.13 -2.85 -0.70
C LEU A 35 3.19 -1.77 -0.90
N SER A 36 3.85 -1.76 -2.05
CA SER A 36 4.90 -0.80 -2.35
C SER A 36 4.37 0.64 -2.33
N VAL A 37 3.19 0.89 -2.92
CA VAL A 37 2.53 2.20 -2.91
C VAL A 37 2.14 2.60 -1.48
N TYR A 38 1.54 1.70 -0.71
CA TYR A 38 1.07 2.02 0.65
C TYR A 38 2.24 2.29 1.60
N VAL A 39 3.29 1.47 1.55
CA VAL A 39 4.47 1.65 2.41
C VAL A 39 5.19 2.96 2.08
N THR A 40 5.42 3.27 0.80
CA THR A 40 6.13 4.51 0.44
C THR A 40 5.33 5.76 0.80
N MET A 41 4.01 5.75 0.55
CA MET A 41 3.11 6.83 0.94
C MET A 41 3.15 7.04 2.45
N TYR A 42 2.89 5.99 3.23
CA TYR A 42 2.81 6.06 4.70
C TYR A 42 4.13 6.53 5.33
N LEU A 43 5.28 6.04 4.84
CA LEU A 43 6.59 6.46 5.33
C LEU A 43 6.90 7.91 4.98
N ASN A 44 6.58 8.36 3.77
CA ASN A 44 6.84 9.72 3.31
C ASN A 44 5.98 10.74 4.07
N ASP A 45 4.71 10.43 4.26
CA ASP A 45 3.76 11.36 4.85
C ASP A 45 3.96 11.46 6.36
N CYS A 46 4.32 10.35 7.03
CA CYS A 46 4.79 10.37 8.42
C CYS A 46 6.11 11.13 8.63
N GLN A 47 6.86 11.48 7.59
CA GLN A 47 8.01 12.41 7.68
C GLN A 47 7.59 13.88 7.52
N ARG A 48 6.38 14.13 7.00
CA ARG A 48 5.84 15.45 6.65
C ARG A 48 4.58 15.79 7.44
N THR A 49 4.51 15.35 8.70
CA THR A 49 3.30 15.48 9.54
C THR A 49 2.86 16.91 9.75
N THR A 50 3.79 17.88 9.74
CA THR A 50 3.51 19.31 9.93
C THR A 50 2.53 19.88 8.91
N PHE A 51 2.49 19.36 7.69
CA PHE A 51 1.52 19.78 6.68
C PHE A 51 0.10 19.40 7.07
N TYR A 52 -0.10 18.14 7.45
CA TYR A 52 -1.39 17.57 7.83
C TYR A 52 -1.89 18.14 9.17
N GLU A 53 -1.01 18.26 10.16
CA GLU A 53 -1.32 18.91 11.43
C GLU A 53 -1.68 20.39 11.25
N GLY A 54 -1.03 21.08 10.30
CA GLY A 54 -1.31 22.48 9.97
C GLY A 54 -2.72 22.72 9.43
N ILE A 55 -3.37 21.69 8.87
CA ILE A 55 -4.77 21.72 8.42
C ILE A 55 -5.72 21.00 9.40
N GLY A 56 -5.23 20.61 10.58
CA GLY A 56 -6.03 20.00 11.65
C GLY A 56 -6.30 18.50 11.46
N LEU A 57 -5.50 17.79 10.67
CA LEU A 57 -5.62 16.34 10.45
C LEU A 57 -4.53 15.56 11.19
N ASP A 58 -4.90 14.38 11.69
CA ASP A 58 -3.92 13.36 12.09
C ASP A 58 -3.38 12.67 10.83
N THR A 59 -2.05 12.66 10.67
CA THR A 59 -1.40 12.13 9.45
C THR A 59 -1.65 10.63 9.29
N LYS A 60 -1.59 9.86 10.39
CA LYS A 60 -1.68 8.40 10.33
C LYS A 60 -3.10 7.93 10.05
N GLU A 61 -4.09 8.59 10.66
CA GLU A 61 -5.49 8.30 10.40
C GLU A 61 -5.88 8.67 8.97
N PHE A 62 -5.39 9.81 8.47
CA PHE A 62 -5.60 10.21 7.08
C PHE A 62 -4.98 9.23 6.10
N ASP A 63 -3.72 8.84 6.30
CA ASP A 63 -3.05 7.89 5.41
C ASP A 63 -3.73 6.52 5.43
N MET A 64 -4.12 6.02 6.60
CA MET A 64 -4.85 4.76 6.70
C MET A 64 -6.19 4.83 5.97
N HIS A 65 -6.91 5.96 6.08
CA HIS A 65 -8.13 6.17 5.31
C HIS A 65 -7.87 6.10 3.79
N VAL A 66 -6.85 6.79 3.30
CA VAL A 66 -6.46 6.75 1.88
C VAL A 66 -6.06 5.35 1.43
N ILE A 67 -5.30 4.61 2.24
CA ILE A 67 -4.91 3.22 1.96
C ILE A 67 -6.15 2.34 1.85
N ILE A 68 -7.09 2.44 2.78
CA ILE A 68 -8.31 1.63 2.80
C ILE A 68 -9.17 1.90 1.56
N GLU A 69 -9.42 3.17 1.22
CA GLU A 69 -10.22 3.54 0.05
C GLU A 69 -9.55 3.15 -1.28
N THR A 70 -8.23 3.31 -1.35
CA THR A 70 -7.44 2.86 -2.51
C THR A 70 -7.50 1.35 -2.63
N ASN A 71 -7.32 0.61 -1.54
CA ASN A 71 -7.36 -0.86 -1.53
C ASN A 71 -8.74 -1.38 -1.96
N ARG A 72 -9.83 -0.78 -1.48
CA ARG A 72 -11.21 -1.07 -1.91
C ARG A 72 -11.41 -0.85 -3.41
N THR A 73 -10.85 0.22 -3.96
CA THR A 73 -10.92 0.50 -5.40
C THR A 73 -10.12 -0.54 -6.20
N THR A 74 -8.90 -0.86 -5.75
CA THR A 74 -8.05 -1.85 -6.43
C THR A 74 -8.61 -3.27 -6.34
N ALA A 75 -9.38 -3.62 -5.30
CA ALA A 75 -10.03 -4.92 -5.16
C ALA A 75 -11.03 -5.23 -6.28
N ARG A 76 -11.57 -4.20 -6.95
CA ARG A 76 -12.48 -4.37 -8.11
C ARG A 76 -11.74 -4.77 -9.40
N ILE A 77 -10.43 -4.64 -9.41
CA ILE A 77 -9.58 -4.79 -10.59
C ILE A 77 -8.62 -5.98 -10.41
N PHE A 78 -7.99 -6.06 -9.25
CA PHE A 78 -6.95 -7.04 -8.97
C PHE A 78 -7.54 -8.35 -8.45
N PRO A 79 -6.89 -9.50 -8.76
CA PRO A 79 -7.34 -10.83 -8.34
C PRO A 79 -7.07 -11.13 -6.86
N ALA A 80 -6.28 -10.28 -6.19
CA ALA A 80 -6.06 -10.31 -4.75
C ALA A 80 -5.50 -8.97 -4.28
N VAL A 81 -5.90 -8.56 -3.08
CA VAL A 81 -5.41 -7.35 -2.41
C VAL A 81 -4.92 -7.66 -0.99
N LEU A 82 -4.30 -6.68 -0.35
CA LEU A 82 -3.85 -6.78 1.04
C LEU A 82 -5.04 -6.62 1.99
N ASP A 83 -5.00 -7.31 3.13
CA ASP A 83 -5.93 -7.10 4.24
C ASP A 83 -5.51 -5.85 5.05
N VAL A 84 -5.77 -4.67 4.48
CA VAL A 84 -5.32 -3.39 5.05
C VAL A 84 -6.17 -2.90 6.22
N GLU A 85 -7.39 -3.42 6.36
CA GLU A 85 -8.29 -3.13 7.49
C GLU A 85 -7.90 -3.93 8.74
N ASN A 86 -7.07 -4.97 8.59
CA ASN A 86 -6.49 -5.69 9.70
C ASN A 86 -5.61 -4.78 10.58
N PRO A 87 -5.86 -4.68 11.90
CA PRO A 87 -5.04 -3.87 12.79
C PRO A 87 -3.55 -4.23 12.76
N GLU A 88 -3.22 -5.48 12.43
CA GLU A 88 -1.84 -5.93 12.26
C GLU A 88 -1.13 -5.25 11.09
N PHE A 89 -1.86 -4.91 10.02
CA PHE A 89 -1.28 -4.20 8.87
C PHE A 89 -0.81 -2.81 9.29
N LYS A 90 -1.67 -2.04 9.95
CA LYS A 90 -1.32 -0.73 10.52
C LYS A 90 -0.17 -0.83 11.51
N ARG A 91 -0.19 -1.84 12.40
CA ARG A 91 0.88 -2.08 13.37
C ARG A 91 2.24 -2.29 12.71
N LYS A 92 2.28 -2.99 11.57
CA LYS A 92 3.52 -3.18 10.79
C LYS A 92 3.98 -1.88 10.14
N LEU A 93 3.07 -1.11 9.54
CA LEU A 93 3.40 0.20 8.99
C LEU A 93 3.97 1.15 10.06
N ASP A 94 3.34 1.20 11.23
CA ASP A 94 3.82 1.98 12.38
C ASP A 94 5.25 1.57 12.79
N ARG A 95 5.56 0.26 12.80
CA ARG A 95 6.94 -0.22 13.06
C ARG A 95 7.91 0.19 11.96
N MET A 96 7.50 0.14 10.70
CA MET A 96 8.33 0.58 9.59
C MET A 96 8.69 2.06 9.73
N VAL A 97 7.76 2.91 10.16
CA VAL A 97 8.01 4.34 10.45
C VAL A 97 9.10 4.48 11.50
N GLU A 98 8.99 3.77 12.62
CA GLU A 98 9.97 3.86 13.71
C GLU A 98 11.37 3.35 13.30
N ILE A 99 11.44 2.30 12.47
CA ILE A 99 12.70 1.82 11.91
C ILE A 99 13.29 2.85 10.94
N ASN A 100 12.45 3.41 10.06
CA ASN A 100 12.88 4.39 9.05
C ASN A 100 13.41 5.68 9.68
N LYS A 101 12.79 6.15 10.77
CA LYS A 101 13.30 7.27 11.58
C LYS A 101 14.74 7.03 12.06
N LYS A 102 15.05 5.80 12.51
CA LYS A 102 16.42 5.44 12.95
C LYS A 102 17.41 5.43 11.77
N ILE A 103 16.99 4.95 10.60
CA ILE A 103 17.82 4.95 9.38
C ILE A 103 18.17 6.39 8.97
N ILE A 104 17.19 7.30 9.04
CA ILE A 104 17.37 8.73 8.73
C ILE A 104 18.30 9.38 9.75
N ALA A 105 18.07 9.18 11.04
CA ALA A 105 18.91 9.72 12.11
C ALA A 105 20.39 9.29 11.98
N ILE A 106 20.65 8.03 11.57
CA ILE A 106 22.03 7.57 11.27
C ILE A 106 22.60 8.27 10.02
N GLY A 107 21.75 8.66 9.06
CA GLY A 107 22.17 9.46 7.92
C GLY A 107 22.64 10.86 8.30
N GLU A 108 21.94 11.46 9.25
CA GLU A 108 22.16 12.82 9.74
C GLU A 108 23.29 12.91 10.78
N SER A 109 23.79 11.80 11.31
CA SER A 109 24.90 11.81 12.28
C SER A 109 26.22 12.32 11.68
N ASP A 110 27.18 12.73 12.52
CA ASP A 110 28.52 13.16 12.07
C ASP A 110 29.50 11.99 11.84
N ASP A 111 29.01 10.74 11.83
CA ASP A 111 29.86 9.57 11.64
C ASP A 111 30.46 9.50 10.22
N ILE A 112 31.62 8.85 10.11
CA ILE A 112 32.20 8.54 8.79
C ILE A 112 31.28 7.62 7.97
N PRO A 113 31.27 7.71 6.62
CA PRO A 113 30.32 6.98 5.76
C PRO A 113 30.29 5.45 5.98
N LEU A 114 31.45 4.84 6.24
CA LEU A 114 31.55 3.41 6.48
C LEU A 114 30.83 2.99 7.78
N VAL A 115 30.98 3.79 8.85
CA VAL A 115 30.32 3.55 10.13
C VAL A 115 28.81 3.76 10.00
N LYS A 116 28.37 4.79 9.26
CA LYS A 116 26.95 5.00 8.95
C LYS A 116 26.33 3.78 8.26
N ASN A 117 27.00 3.26 7.23
CA ASN A 117 26.52 2.08 6.50
C ASN A 117 26.42 0.86 7.41
N LEU A 118 27.44 0.62 8.25
CA LEU A 118 27.42 -0.49 9.20
C LEU A 118 26.27 -0.38 10.21
N LYS A 119 26.01 0.83 10.73
CA LYS A 119 24.88 1.11 11.64
C LYS A 119 23.52 0.98 10.94
N ARG A 120 23.43 1.27 9.64
CA ARG A 120 22.18 1.18 8.86
C ARG A 120 21.76 -0.25 8.53
N ILE A 121 22.71 -1.15 8.25
CA ILE A 121 22.44 -2.54 7.86
C ILE A 121 21.37 -3.23 8.74
N PRO A 122 21.50 -3.27 10.09
CA PRO A 122 20.50 -3.95 10.92
C PRO A 122 19.11 -3.31 10.83
N HIS A 123 19.02 -1.99 10.67
CA HIS A 123 17.73 -1.31 10.54
C HIS A 123 17.11 -1.51 9.16
N VAL A 124 17.90 -1.51 8.08
CA VAL A 124 17.42 -1.84 6.74
C VAL A 124 16.92 -3.28 6.70
N ALA A 125 17.66 -4.22 7.30
CA ALA A 125 17.23 -5.61 7.41
C ALA A 125 15.91 -5.74 8.18
N ALA A 126 15.75 -5.01 9.29
CA ALA A 126 14.51 -4.97 10.05
C ALA A 126 13.34 -4.38 9.24
N LEU A 127 13.58 -3.30 8.48
CA LEU A 127 12.58 -2.69 7.61
C LEU A 127 12.11 -3.67 6.52
N VAL A 128 13.06 -4.31 5.84
CA VAL A 128 12.78 -5.35 4.82
C VAL A 128 12.01 -6.51 5.44
N SER A 129 12.36 -6.92 6.67
CA SER A 129 11.64 -7.97 7.39
C SER A 129 10.19 -7.61 7.65
N GLU A 130 9.89 -6.38 8.07
CA GLU A 130 8.50 -5.94 8.29
C GLU A 130 7.73 -5.85 6.96
N ILE A 131 8.37 -5.40 5.87
CA ILE A 131 7.75 -5.36 4.53
C ILE A 131 7.39 -6.77 4.08
N ILE A 132 8.32 -7.73 4.20
CA ILE A 132 8.05 -9.14 3.88
C ILE A 132 6.94 -9.68 4.78
N ALA A 133 6.96 -9.38 6.08
CA ALA A 133 5.93 -9.84 7.00
C ALA A 133 4.54 -9.28 6.67
N ALA A 134 4.44 -8.03 6.20
CA ALA A 134 3.20 -7.44 5.72
C ALA A 134 2.76 -8.09 4.39
N TYR A 135 3.70 -8.33 3.47
CA TYR A 135 3.43 -9.01 2.21
C TYR A 135 2.95 -10.46 2.39
N LEU A 136 3.40 -11.16 3.43
CA LEU A 136 3.01 -12.54 3.71
C LEU A 136 1.72 -12.66 4.54
N MET A 137 1.10 -11.54 4.95
CA MET A 137 -0.23 -11.59 5.58
C MET A 137 -1.26 -12.24 4.64
N PRO A 138 -2.24 -12.98 5.18
CA PRO A 138 -3.30 -13.57 4.36
C PRO A 138 -3.95 -12.53 3.44
N PRO A 139 -3.96 -12.74 2.12
CA PRO A 139 -4.62 -11.83 1.21
C PRO A 139 -6.13 -11.92 1.30
N ILE A 140 -6.79 -10.85 0.85
CA ILE A 140 -8.20 -10.89 0.49
C ILE A 140 -8.26 -11.23 -1.00
N GLU A 141 -8.89 -12.37 -1.29
CA GLU A 141 -9.23 -12.74 -2.66
C GLU A 141 -10.24 -11.73 -3.20
N SER A 142 -9.96 -11.23 -4.39
CA SER A 142 -10.75 -10.18 -5.04
C SER A 142 -10.75 -10.44 -6.54
N GLY A 143 -11.49 -9.68 -7.34
CA GLY A 143 -11.40 -9.90 -8.78
C GLY A 143 -12.54 -9.36 -9.60
N SER A 144 -12.21 -9.20 -10.87
CA SER A 144 -13.03 -8.59 -11.90
C SER A 144 -13.95 -9.57 -12.64
N VAL A 145 -13.93 -10.85 -12.25
CA VAL A 145 -14.71 -11.95 -12.88
C VAL A 145 -16.11 -12.08 -12.31
N ASP A 146 -16.38 -11.45 -11.16
CA ASP A 146 -17.75 -11.13 -10.79
C ASP A 146 -18.21 -10.06 -11.77
N PHE A 147 -18.97 -10.47 -12.79
CA PHE A 147 -19.93 -9.57 -13.38
C PHE A 147 -20.73 -9.07 -12.19
N ALA A 148 -20.60 -7.77 -11.85
CA ALA A 148 -21.60 -7.15 -11.00
C ALA A 148 -22.95 -7.57 -11.60
N GLU A 149 -23.79 -8.25 -10.81
CA GLU A 149 -25.19 -8.40 -11.19
C GLU A 149 -25.65 -6.98 -11.46
N PHE A 150 -25.81 -6.67 -12.75
CA PHE A 150 -26.31 -5.40 -13.18
C PHE A 150 -27.78 -5.46 -12.83
N GLU A 151 -28.14 -5.23 -11.56
CA GLU A 151 -29.52 -4.98 -11.19
C GLU A 151 -29.87 -3.66 -11.87
N PRO A 152 -30.66 -3.67 -12.96
CA PRO A 152 -31.23 -2.44 -13.41
C PRO A 152 -32.34 -2.15 -12.39
N GLN A 153 -32.08 -1.27 -11.43
CA GLN A 153 -33.18 -0.61 -10.72
C GLN A 153 -33.93 0.23 -11.76
N LEU A 154 -34.80 -0.44 -12.52
CA LEU A 154 -35.86 0.18 -13.28
C LEU A 154 -36.86 0.71 -12.27
N VAL A 155 -36.64 1.96 -11.88
CA VAL A 155 -37.67 2.77 -11.24
C VAL A 155 -38.68 3.08 -12.35
N TYR A 156 -39.80 2.35 -12.32
CA TYR A 156 -41.00 2.66 -13.12
C TYR A 156 -41.65 3.96 -12.65
#